data_AF-A0A6A4GMT9-F1
#
_entry.id   AF-A0A6A4GMT9-F1
#
_cell.length_a   1.000
_cell.length_b   1.000
_cell.length_c   1.000
_cell.angle_alpha   90.00
_cell.angle_beta   90.00
_cell.angle_gamma   90.00
#
_symmetry.space_group_name_H-M   'P 1'
#
loop_
_entity.id
_entity.type
_entity.pdbx_description
1 polymer ?
#
loop_
_entity_poly.entity_id
_entity_poly.type
_entity_poly.pdbx_seq_one_letter_code
_entity_poly.pdbx_strand_id
1 'polypeptide(L)' 'DWDAIAIVADWLLNFRSATSQMSTTSKPMLSSTHSIFRGLQHTLKDKLKALPEDAPPELVLGLTQAH' A
#
# COMPACT_ATOMS: atom_id res chain seq x y z
N ASP A 1 8.66 11.06 -13.34
CA ASP A 1 8.68 11.65 -11.99
C ASP A 1 7.30 11.87 -11.38
N TRP A 2 6.45 12.76 -11.94
CA TRP A 2 5.09 13.00 -11.40
C TRP A 2 4.19 11.75 -11.35
N ASP A 3 4.32 10.84 -12.32
CA ASP A 3 3.56 9.57 -12.34
C ASP A 3 3.96 8.64 -11.19
N ALA A 4 5.27 8.53 -10.90
CA ALA A 4 5.76 7.75 -9.76
C ALA A 4 5.27 8.34 -8.43
N ILE A 5 5.27 9.67 -8.30
CA ILE A 5 4.72 10.37 -7.14
C ILE A 5 3.23 10.08 -6.97
N ALA A 6 2.45 10.10 -8.06
CA ALA A 6 1.02 9.78 -8.02
C ALA A 6 0.76 8.33 -7.58
N ILE A 7 1.57 7.38 -8.07
CA ILE A 7 1.49 5.96 -7.69
C ILE A 7 1.78 5.77 -6.19
N VAL A 8 2.84 6.42 -5.68
CA VAL A 8 3.20 6.37 -4.26
C VAL A 8 2.12 7.03 -3.39
N ALA A 9 1.62 8.19 -3.79
CA ALA A 9 0.57 8.91 -3.05
C ALA A 9 -0.73 8.08 -2.95
N ASP A 10 -1.12 7.42 -4.04
CA ASP A 10 -2.28 6.53 -4.04
C ASP A 10 -2.05 5.29 -3.14
N TRP A 11 -0.84 4.73 -3.13
CA TRP A 11 -0.50 3.67 -2.19
C TRP A 11 -0.64 4.12 -0.73
N LEU A 12 -0.07 5.27 -0.38
CA LEU A 12 -0.13 5.83 0.97
C LEU A 12 -1.57 6.11 1.42
N LEU A 13 -2.44 6.55 0.49
CA LEU A 13 -3.85 6.75 0.76
C LEU A 13 -4.56 5.43 1.09
N ASN A 14 -4.32 4.38 0.30
CA ASN A 14 -4.86 3.04 0.53
C ASN A 14 -4.39 2.47 1.88
N PHE A 15 -3.10 2.63 2.19
CA PHE A 15 -2.52 2.21 3.47
C PHE A 15 -3.18 2.91 4.66
N ARG A 16 -3.35 4.24 4.58
CA ARG A 16 -4.03 5.03 5.61
C ARG A 16 -5.49 4.58 5.78
N SER A 17 -6.21 4.35 4.68
CA SER A 17 -7.61 3.92 4.73
C SER A 17 -7.75 2.56 5.43
N ALA A 18 -6.92 1.60 5.08
CA ALA A 18 -6.90 0.28 5.71
C ALA A 18 -6.57 0.36 7.20
N THR A 19 -5.56 1.16 7.58
CA THR A 19 -5.19 1.40 8.97
C THR A 19 -6.34 2.04 9.75
N SER A 20 -7.00 3.04 9.17
CA SER A 20 -8.17 3.69 9.76
C SER A 20 -9.31 2.70 9.99
N GLN A 21 -9.63 1.86 9.00
CA GLN A 21 -10.66 0.85 9.11
C GLN A 21 -10.36 -0.13 10.26
N MET A 22 -9.10 -0.59 10.35
CA MET A 22 -8.66 -1.47 11.43
C MET A 22 -8.72 -0.79 12.80
N SER A 23 -8.32 0.47 12.92
CA SER A 23 -8.36 1.24 14.17
C SER A 23 -9.78 1.51 14.66
N THR A 24 -10.74 1.68 13.75
CA THR A 24 -12.16 1.90 14.11
C THR A 24 -12.92 0.62 14.42
N THR A 25 -12.35 -0.55 14.14
CA THR A 25 -13.02 -1.83 14.37
C THR A 25 -12.84 -2.28 15.82
N SER A 26 -13.86 -2.04 16.66
CA SER A 26 -13.82 -2.35 18.11
C SER A 26 -13.56 -3.83 18.43
N LYS A 27 -14.01 -4.75 17.57
CA LYS A 27 -13.73 -6.20 17.68
C LYS A 27 -13.30 -6.72 16.31
N PRO A 28 -12.00 -6.65 15.97
CA PRO A 28 -11.52 -7.12 14.69
C PRO A 28 -11.67 -8.63 14.61
N MET A 29 -12.35 -9.10 13.57
CA MET A 29 -12.35 -10.52 13.25
C MET A 29 -11.03 -10.87 12.56
N LEU A 30 -10.46 -12.04 12.86
CA LEU A 30 -9.23 -12.49 12.21
C LEU A 30 -9.39 -12.51 10.68
N SER A 31 -10.56 -12.92 10.20
CA SER A 31 -10.91 -12.91 8.76
C SER A 31 -10.89 -11.50 8.16
N SER A 32 -11.42 -10.49 8.86
CA SER A 32 -11.42 -9.11 8.37
C SER A 32 -10.02 -8.51 8.38
N THR A 33 -9.24 -8.74 9.44
CA THR A 33 -7.85 -8.27 9.50
C THR A 33 -7.01 -8.91 8.40
N HIS A 34 -7.15 -10.22 8.21
CA HIS A 34 -6.46 -10.95 7.15
C HIS A 34 -6.86 -10.43 5.76
N SER A 35 -8.14 -10.21 5.50
CA SER A 35 -8.60 -9.67 4.21
C SER A 35 -8.06 -8.27 3.93
N ILE A 36 -8.02 -7.40 4.94
CA ILE A 36 -7.46 -6.05 4.80
C ILE A 36 -5.96 -6.11 4.49
N PHE A 37 -5.20 -6.94 5.23
CA PHE A 37 -3.77 -7.14 4.99
C PHE A 37 -3.48 -7.70 3.60
N ARG A 38 -4.25 -8.69 3.15
CA ARG A 38 -4.08 -9.27 1.80
C ARG A 38 -4.42 -8.26 0.70
N GLY A 39 -5.46 -7.44 0.92
CA GLY A 39 -5.78 -6.32 0.04
C GLY A 39 -4.62 -5.34 -0.09
N LEU A 40 -4.01 -4.94 1.04
CA LEU A 40 -2.83 -4.07 1.05
C LEU A 40 -1.64 -4.67 0.28
N GLN A 41 -1.31 -5.93 0.53
CA GLN A 41 -0.22 -6.62 -0.18
C GLN A 41 -0.46 -6.67 -1.69
N HIS A 42 -1.71 -6.91 -2.10
CA HIS A 42 -2.08 -6.97 -3.50
C HIS A 42 -1.94 -5.59 -4.16
N THR A 43 -2.51 -4.55 -3.55
CA THR A 43 -2.40 -3.18 -4.06
C THR A 43 -0.95 -2.72 -4.14
N LEU A 44 -0.12 -3.00 -3.13
CA LEU A 44 1.32 -2.68 -3.16
C LEU A 44 2.01 -3.32 -4.36
N LYS A 45 1.74 -4.61 -4.61
CA LYS A 45 2.32 -5.34 -5.74
C LYS A 45 1.93 -4.71 -7.08
N ASP A 46 0.68 -4.27 -7.22
CA ASP A 46 0.21 -3.63 -8.45
C ASP A 46 0.82 -2.24 -8.64
N LYS A 47 1.00 -1.48 -7.55
CA LYS A 47 1.69 -0.18 -7.58
C LYS A 47 3.15 -0.31 -7.95
N LEU A 48 3.85 -1.30 -7.40
CA LEU A 48 5.25 -1.59 -7.76
C LEU A 48 5.41 -1.96 -9.25
N LYS A 49 4.46 -2.70 -9.83
CA LYS A 49 4.46 -3.02 -11.27
C LYS A 49 4.13 -1.83 -12.16
N ALA A 50 3.33 -0.89 -11.65
CA ALA A 50 2.93 0.30 -12.38
C ALA A 50 4.01 1.39 -12.35
N LEU A 51 5.05 1.24 -11.52
CA LEU A 51 6.15 2.19 -11.48
C LEU A 51 6.87 2.24 -12.84
N PRO A 52 7.26 3.44 -13.28
CA PRO A 52 8.11 3.60 -14.45
C PRO A 52 9.42 2.81 -14.32
N GLU A 53 9.96 2.32 -15.43
CA GLU A 53 11.21 1.54 -15.44
C GLU A 53 12.44 2.39 -15.06
N ASP A 54 12.34 3.70 -15.21
CA ASP A 54 13.29 4.71 -14.76
C ASP A 54 13.09 5.15 -13.30
N ALA A 55 12.16 4.54 -12.57
CA ALA A 55 11.92 4.88 -11.17
C ALA A 55 13.17 4.61 -10.30
N PRO A 56 13.50 5.52 -9.36
CA PRO A 56 14.65 5.33 -8.48
C PRO A 56 14.54 4.03 -7.67
N PRO A 57 15.62 3.24 -7.57
CA PRO A 57 15.63 2.02 -6.75
C PRO A 57 15.28 2.28 -5.28
N GLU A 58 15.60 3.47 -4.74
CA GLU A 58 15.23 3.83 -3.37
C GLU A 58 13.71 3.92 -3.18
N LEU A 59 12.96 4.25 -4.24
CA LEU A 59 11.51 4.37 -4.21
C LEU A 59 10.85 2.98 -4.16
N VAL A 60 11.37 2.04 -4.95
CA VAL A 60 10.97 0.62 -4.90
C VAL A 60 11.29 0.01 -3.54
N LEU A 61 12.49 0.29 -3.02
CA LEU A 61 12.91 -0.20 -1.70
C LEU A 61 12.04 0.39 -0.58
N GLY A 62 11.81 1.71 -0.60
CA GLY A 62 10.99 2.40 0.39
C GLY A 62 9.55 1.89 0.41
N LEU A 63 8.95 1.63 -0.75
CA LEU A 63 7.62 1.03 -0.85
C LEU A 63 7.59 -0.42 -0.34
N THR A 64 8.63 -1.19 -0.61
CA THR A 64 8.73 -2.60 -0.18
C THR A 64 8.96 -2.71 1.33
N GLN A 65 9.72 -1.79 1.93
CA GLN A 65 10.03 -1.74 3.37
C GLN A 65 8.95 -1.08 4.22
N ALA A 66 7.96 -0.41 3.62
CA ALA A 66 6.84 0.20 4.35
C ALA A 66 5.83 -0.83 4.92
N HIS A 67 6.11 -2.13 4.76
CA HIS A 67 5.34 -3.26 5.30
C HIS A 67 6.01 -3.82 6.56
#